data_AF-A0A9Q4G9F8-F1
#
_entry.id   AF-A0A9Q4G9F8-F1
#
_cell.length_a   1.000
_cell.length_b   1.000
_cell.length_c   1.000
_cell.angle_alpha   90.00
_cell.angle_beta   90.00
_cell.angle_gamma   90.00
#
_symmetry.space_group_name_H-M   'P 1'
#
loop_
_entity.id
_entity.type
_entity.pdbx_description
1 polymer ?
#
loop_
_entity_poly.entity_id
_entity_poly.type
_entity_poly.pdbx_seq_one_letter_code
_entity_poly.pdbx_strand_id
1 'polypeptide(L)'
;MGQQQMLLIVFGIIIVGLAVIMGISLFHSNSMDAKRNNVINESVNLSSMAQRYYVRPVETGGGGKSFIGWQIPPELLFTENGHYSATVSSSQVVILGTGNEVVTGADSVRIKTTVYPKDYKIEPLN
;
A
#
# COMPACT_ATOMS: atom_id res chain seq x y z
N MET A 1 32.64 -44.29 16.70
CA MET A 1 32.50 -43.50 15.45
C MET A 1 31.03 -43.30 15.04
N GLY A 2 30.17 -44.33 15.07
CA GLY A 2 28.74 -44.17 14.76
C GLY A 2 27.97 -43.18 15.65
N GLN A 3 28.22 -43.15 16.97
CA GLN A 3 27.47 -42.26 17.89
C GLN A 3 27.74 -40.75 17.68
N GLN A 4 28.97 -40.36 17.34
CA GLN A 4 29.30 -38.95 17.08
C GLN A 4 28.82 -38.47 15.71
N GLN A 5 28.83 -39.34 14.70
CA GLN A 5 28.30 -38.99 13.38
C GLN A 5 26.77 -38.83 13.42
N MET A 6 26.08 -39.69 14.17
CA MET A 6 24.62 -39.54 14.36
C MET A 6 24.28 -38.23 15.07
N LEU A 7 25.09 -37.79 16.03
CA LEU A 7 24.87 -36.52 16.73
C LEU A 7 25.05 -35.30 15.81
N LEU A 8 26.08 -35.31 14.94
CA LEU A 8 26.34 -34.22 14.00
C LEU A 8 25.23 -34.08 12.95
N ILE A 9 24.66 -35.20 12.48
CA ILE A 9 23.54 -35.19 11.55
C ILE A 9 22.30 -34.55 12.19
N VAL A 10 21.97 -34.95 13.42
CA VAL A 10 20.83 -34.37 14.16
C VAL A 10 21.02 -32.88 14.37
N PHE A 11 22.23 -32.44 14.71
CA PHE A 11 22.53 -31.02 14.87
C PHE A 11 22.37 -30.23 13.58
N GLY A 12 22.83 -30.77 12.45
CA GLY A 12 22.64 -30.16 11.13
C GLY A 12 21.17 -29.98 10.75
N ILE A 13 20.33 -30.98 11.02
CA ILE A 13 18.89 -30.92 10.71
C ILE A 13 18.17 -29.86 11.55
N ILE A 14 18.53 -29.72 12.83
CA ILE A 14 17.94 -28.69 13.71
C ILE A 14 18.23 -27.29 13.17
N ILE A 15 19.47 -27.03 12.73
CA ILE A 15 19.86 -25.72 12.18
C ILE A 15 19.10 -25.44 10.88
N VAL A 16 19.02 -26.40 9.96
CA VAL A 16 18.28 -26.25 8.69
C VAL A 16 16.79 -26.01 8.95
N GLY A 17 16.19 -26.72 9.91
CA GLY A 17 14.80 -26.54 10.29
C GLY A 17 14.48 -25.13 10.78
N LEU A 18 15.33 -24.56 11.65
CA LEU A 18 15.19 -23.18 12.13
C LEU A 18 15.37 -22.17 11.00
N ALA A 19 16.35 -22.38 10.11
CA ALA A 19 16.60 -21.49 8.99
C ALA A 19 15.40 -21.40 8.02
N VAL A 20 14.71 -22.52 7.76
CA VAL A 20 13.53 -22.54 6.90
C VAL A 20 12.38 -21.73 7.51
N ILE A 21 12.10 -21.92 8.81
CA ILE A 21 11.02 -21.19 9.50
C ILE A 21 11.30 -19.68 9.49
N MET A 22 12.53 -19.27 9.80
CA MET A 22 12.93 -17.86 9.75
C MET A 22 12.85 -17.29 8.33
N GLY A 23 13.27 -18.07 7.32
CA GLY A 23 13.19 -17.68 5.92
C GLY A 23 11.75 -17.43 5.46
N ILE A 24 10.81 -18.30 5.83
CA ILE A 24 9.39 -18.14 5.51
C ILE A 24 8.82 -16.90 6.21
N SER A 25 9.12 -16.71 7.49
CA SER A 25 8.64 -15.54 8.24
C SER A 25 9.13 -14.24 7.61
N LEU A 26 10.41 -14.17 7.24
CA LEU A 26 11.00 -13.00 6.59
C LEU A 26 10.37 -12.76 5.21
N PHE A 27 10.13 -13.82 4.44
CA PHE A 27 9.46 -13.72 3.14
C PHE A 27 8.05 -13.16 3.26
N HIS A 28 7.26 -13.63 4.24
CA HIS A 28 5.92 -13.08 4.50
C HIS A 28 5.97 -11.60 4.90
N SER A 29 6.82 -11.23 5.87
CA SER A 29 6.95 -9.82 6.28
C SER A 29 7.37 -8.92 5.12
N ASN A 30 8.35 -9.33 4.32
CA ASN A 30 8.79 -8.57 3.14
C ASN A 30 7.68 -8.43 2.09
N SER A 31 6.88 -9.48 1.86
CA SER A 31 5.77 -9.41 0.91
C SER A 31 4.68 -8.44 1.38
N MET A 32 4.39 -8.44 2.69
CA MET A 32 3.40 -7.53 3.29
C MET A 32 3.86 -6.07 3.20
N ASP A 33 5.13 -5.81 3.50
CA ASP A 33 5.72 -4.47 3.41
C ASP A 33 5.79 -3.98 1.95
N ALA A 34 6.14 -4.86 1.00
CA ALA A 34 6.13 -4.52 -0.42
C ALA A 34 4.72 -4.12 -0.90
N LYS A 35 3.68 -4.85 -0.48
CA LYS A 35 2.29 -4.53 -0.80
C LYS A 35 1.84 -3.22 -0.16
N ARG A 36 2.17 -2.98 1.11
CA ARG A 36 1.92 -1.70 1.77
C ARG A 36 2.56 -0.54 1.00
N ASN A 37 3.81 -0.70 0.57
CA ASN A 37 4.51 0.31 -0.22
C ASN A 37 3.86 0.53 -1.59
N ASN A 38 3.37 -0.53 -2.25
CA ASN A 38 2.63 -0.39 -3.51
C ASN A 38 1.35 0.43 -3.31
N VAL A 39 0.56 0.15 -2.26
CA VAL A 39 -0.68 0.88 -1.98
C VAL A 39 -0.40 2.36 -1.67
N ILE A 40 0.69 2.64 -0.95
CA ILE A 40 1.18 4.01 -0.69
C ILE A 40 1.57 4.68 -2.02
N ASN A 41 2.35 4.02 -2.87
CA ASN A 41 2.81 4.57 -4.15
C ASN A 41 1.65 4.91 -5.07
N GLU A 42 0.64 4.04 -5.16
CA GLU A 42 -0.59 4.30 -5.92
C GLU A 42 -1.38 5.48 -5.34
N SER A 43 -1.47 5.57 -4.01
CA SER A 43 -2.13 6.71 -3.34
C SER A 43 -1.40 8.03 -3.59
N VAL A 44 -0.05 8.03 -3.59
CA VAL A 44 0.78 9.20 -3.94
C VAL A 44 0.58 9.59 -5.39
N ASN A 45 0.51 8.62 -6.30
CA ASN A 45 0.24 8.87 -7.71
C ASN A 45 -1.13 9.55 -7.90
N LEU A 46 -2.18 9.02 -7.29
CA LEU A 46 -3.52 9.61 -7.28
C LEU A 46 -3.52 11.03 -6.69
N SER A 47 -2.74 11.25 -5.62
CA SER A 47 -2.58 12.57 -5.01
C SER A 47 -1.97 13.58 -5.96
N SER A 48 -0.93 13.18 -6.71
CA SER A 48 -0.33 14.02 -7.75
C SER A 48 -1.33 14.34 -8.87
N MET A 49 -2.14 13.37 -9.29
CA MET A 49 -3.19 13.59 -10.28
C MET A 49 -4.25 14.59 -9.79
N ALA A 50 -4.70 14.47 -8.54
CA ALA A 50 -5.64 15.41 -7.92
C ALA A 50 -5.06 16.83 -7.86
N GLN A 51 -3.79 16.98 -7.46
CA GLN A 51 -3.12 18.28 -7.42
C GLN A 51 -2.96 18.90 -8.82
N ARG A 52 -2.61 18.09 -9.83
CA ARG A 52 -2.55 18.54 -11.23
C ARG A 52 -3.91 19.03 -11.71
N TYR A 53 -5.00 18.34 -11.35
CA TYR A 53 -6.35 18.78 -11.65
C TYR A 53 -6.67 20.13 -11.01
N TYR A 54 -6.32 20.33 -9.73
CA TYR A 54 -6.55 21.58 -9.01
C TYR A 54 -5.89 22.80 -9.67
N VAL A 55 -4.64 22.66 -10.12
CA VAL A 55 -3.87 23.77 -10.72
C VAL A 55 -4.32 24.08 -12.15
N ARG A 56 -4.85 23.07 -12.87
CA ARG A 56 -5.26 23.21 -14.26
C ARG A 56 -6.52 24.12 -14.38
N PRO A 57 -6.54 25.09 -15.32
CA PRO A 57 -7.72 25.94 -15.54
C PRO A 57 -8.94 25.14 -16.04
N VAL A 58 -10.15 25.60 -15.67
CA VAL A 58 -11.42 24.97 -16.07
C VAL A 58 -11.58 24.88 -17.59
N GLU A 59 -11.11 25.89 -18.32
CA GLU A 59 -11.16 25.95 -19.79
C GLU A 59 -10.41 24.80 -20.47
N THR A 60 -9.48 24.16 -19.75
CA THR A 60 -8.71 23.02 -20.28
C THR A 60 -9.15 21.69 -19.63
N GLY A 61 -10.27 21.65 -18.92
CA GLY A 61 -10.77 20.46 -18.21
C GLY A 61 -10.14 20.23 -16.84
N GLY A 62 -9.61 21.28 -16.20
CA GLY A 62 -9.13 21.25 -14.82
C GLY A 62 -10.14 21.73 -13.80
N GLY A 63 -9.72 21.82 -12.54
CA GLY A 63 -10.54 22.20 -11.40
C GLY A 63 -10.51 23.69 -11.06
N GLY A 64 -9.63 24.48 -11.66
CA GLY A 64 -9.62 25.95 -11.49
C GLY A 64 -9.48 26.41 -10.04
N LYS A 65 -8.57 25.78 -9.27
CA LYS A 65 -8.43 25.94 -7.80
C LYS A 65 -9.56 25.31 -6.97
N SER A 66 -10.22 24.30 -7.51
CA SER A 66 -11.15 23.44 -6.79
C SER A 66 -10.84 21.99 -7.12
N PHE A 67 -11.03 21.07 -6.18
CA PHE A 67 -11.00 19.64 -6.51
C PHE A 67 -12.36 19.11 -6.95
N ILE A 68 -13.44 19.92 -6.87
CA ILE A 68 -14.78 19.51 -7.32
C ILE A 68 -14.72 19.04 -8.77
N GLY A 69 -15.23 17.83 -9.03
CA GLY A 69 -15.21 17.21 -10.35
C GLY A 69 -14.03 16.28 -10.59
N TRP A 70 -13.04 16.24 -9.69
CA TRP A 70 -12.01 15.22 -9.74
C TRP A 70 -12.60 13.83 -9.46
N GLN A 71 -12.12 12.83 -10.19
CA GLN A 71 -12.52 11.43 -10.05
C GLN A 71 -11.26 10.57 -10.16
N ILE A 72 -11.24 9.45 -9.45
CA ILE A 72 -10.19 8.44 -9.64
C ILE A 72 -10.40 7.80 -11.03
N PRO A 73 -9.36 7.66 -11.86
CA PRO A 73 -9.45 6.91 -13.11
C PRO A 73 -9.96 5.48 -12.87
N PRO A 74 -10.84 4.93 -13.73
CA PRO A 74 -11.41 3.60 -13.52
C PRO A 74 -10.38 2.48 -13.33
N GLU A 75 -9.24 2.60 -14.02
CA GLU A 75 -8.11 1.67 -13.94
C GLU A 75 -7.44 1.63 -12.56
N LEU A 76 -7.57 2.70 -11.78
CA LEU A 76 -6.99 2.84 -10.44
C LEU A 76 -8.04 2.69 -9.33
N LEU A 77 -9.32 2.47 -9.67
CA LEU A 77 -10.35 2.13 -8.66
C LEU A 77 -10.15 0.72 -8.10
N PHE A 78 -9.75 -0.20 -8.97
CA PHE A 78 -9.47 -1.60 -8.65
C PHE A 78 -8.12 -1.99 -9.24
N THR A 79 -7.12 -2.14 -8.40
CA THR A 79 -5.79 -2.61 -8.79
C THR A 79 -5.53 -3.99 -8.21
N GLU A 80 -4.47 -4.65 -8.69
CA GLU A 80 -4.01 -5.91 -8.08
C GLU A 80 -3.54 -5.74 -6.62
N ASN A 81 -3.28 -4.49 -6.21
CA ASN A 81 -2.80 -4.17 -4.87
C ASN A 81 -3.95 -3.77 -3.93
N GLY A 82 -5.04 -3.17 -4.45
CA GLY A 82 -6.13 -2.73 -3.61
C GLY A 82 -7.27 -2.03 -4.33
N HIS A 83 -8.19 -1.50 -3.52
CA HIS A 83 -9.37 -0.77 -3.96
C HIS A 83 -9.26 0.67 -3.44
N TYR A 84 -9.57 1.63 -4.30
CA TYR A 84 -9.44 3.05 -3.99
C TYR A 84 -10.78 3.77 -4.09
N SER A 85 -11.08 4.55 -3.06
CA SER A 85 -12.26 5.43 -3.03
C SER A 85 -11.81 6.85 -2.75
N ALA A 86 -12.44 7.84 -3.38
CA ALA A 86 -12.15 9.25 -3.13
C ALA A 86 -13.41 9.97 -2.65
N THR A 87 -13.26 10.73 -1.57
CA THR A 87 -14.22 11.76 -1.15
C THR A 87 -13.65 13.12 -1.51
N VAL A 88 -14.32 13.81 -2.42
CA VAL A 88 -13.85 15.08 -2.97
C VAL A 88 -14.55 16.24 -2.26
N SER A 89 -13.79 17.29 -1.95
CA SER A 89 -14.28 18.57 -1.42
C SER A 89 -13.62 19.72 -2.18
N SER A 90 -14.13 20.95 -2.05
CA SER A 90 -13.53 22.10 -2.76
C SER A 90 -12.07 22.36 -2.37
N SER A 91 -11.72 22.14 -1.10
CA SER A 91 -10.42 22.44 -0.51
C SER A 91 -9.47 21.24 -0.41
N GLN A 92 -9.99 20.01 -0.46
CA GLN A 92 -9.20 18.80 -0.27
C GLN A 92 -9.85 17.57 -0.91
N VAL A 93 -9.05 16.52 -1.11
CA VAL A 93 -9.53 15.19 -1.52
C VAL A 93 -9.06 14.15 -0.52
N VAL A 94 -9.95 13.34 0.00
CA VAL A 94 -9.61 12.20 0.86
C VAL A 94 -9.67 10.93 0.04
N ILE A 95 -8.51 10.33 -0.23
CA ILE A 95 -8.36 9.05 -0.92
C ILE A 95 -8.21 7.96 0.15
N LEU A 96 -9.06 6.95 0.09
CA LEU A 96 -9.02 5.75 0.91
C LEU A 96 -8.56 4.58 0.04
N GLY A 97 -7.34 4.11 0.25
CA GLY A 97 -6.82 2.88 -0.34
C GLY A 97 -6.97 1.72 0.62
N THR A 98 -7.61 0.64 0.20
CA THR A 98 -7.73 -0.61 0.95
C THR A 98 -7.03 -1.72 0.19
N GLY A 99 -5.94 -2.24 0.76
CA GLY A 99 -5.20 -3.36 0.19
C GLY A 99 -6.06 -4.63 0.13
N ASN A 100 -5.90 -5.41 -0.95
CA ASN A 100 -6.70 -6.62 -1.15
C ASN A 100 -6.24 -7.79 -0.24
N GLU A 101 -4.98 -7.77 0.19
CA GLU A 101 -4.42 -8.82 1.04
C GLU A 101 -4.61 -8.52 2.52
N VAL A 102 -5.06 -9.54 3.24
CA VAL A 102 -5.26 -9.50 4.68
C VAL A 102 -3.91 -9.72 5.36
N VAL A 103 -3.46 -8.72 6.11
CA VAL A 103 -2.11 -8.64 6.68
C VAL A 103 -2.03 -9.43 7.99
N THR A 104 -3.11 -9.47 8.78
CA THR A 104 -3.22 -10.35 9.95
C THR A 104 -4.70 -10.53 10.29
N GLY A 105 -5.22 -11.76 10.34
CA GLY A 105 -6.62 -12.00 10.69
C GLY A 105 -7.60 -11.55 9.60
N ALA A 106 -8.37 -10.48 9.82
CA ALA A 106 -9.35 -9.88 8.89
C ALA A 106 -8.98 -8.44 8.46
N ASP A 107 -7.83 -7.92 8.93
CA ASP A 107 -7.41 -6.54 8.67
C ASP A 107 -6.51 -6.45 7.43
N SER A 108 -7.03 -5.75 6.43
CA SER A 108 -6.29 -5.31 5.25
C SER A 108 -5.50 -4.04 5.53
N VAL A 109 -4.41 -3.79 4.78
CA VAL A 109 -3.73 -2.49 4.82
C VAL A 109 -4.71 -1.40 4.38
N ARG A 110 -5.08 -0.49 5.29
CA ARG A 110 -5.92 0.66 4.95
C ARG A 110 -5.09 1.93 5.06
N ILE A 111 -5.14 2.77 4.04
CA ILE A 111 -4.39 4.02 3.97
C ILE A 111 -5.35 5.13 3.62
N LYS A 112 -5.37 6.18 4.45
CA LYS A 112 -6.07 7.42 4.18
C LYS A 112 -5.07 8.46 3.73
N THR A 113 -5.20 8.91 2.50
CA THR A 113 -4.40 10.00 1.95
C THR A 113 -5.27 11.24 1.78
N THR A 114 -4.99 12.28 2.54
CA THR A 114 -5.67 13.58 2.43
C THR A 114 -4.82 14.52 1.58
N VAL A 115 -5.33 14.90 0.43
CA VAL A 115 -4.66 15.72 -0.57
C VAL A 115 -5.13 17.16 -0.44
N TYR A 116 -4.17 18.07 -0.27
CA TYR A 116 -4.34 19.51 -0.28
C TYR A 116 -3.77 20.10 -1.58
N PRO A 117 -4.04 21.39 -1.89
CA PRO A 117 -3.55 22.03 -3.12
C PRO A 117 -2.04 22.02 -3.34
N LYS A 118 -1.25 21.96 -2.26
CA LYS A 118 0.22 22.03 -2.29
C LYS A 118 0.89 20.90 -1.50
N ASP A 119 0.12 20.08 -0.82
CA ASP A 119 0.64 19.07 0.12
C ASP A 119 -0.29 17.86 0.14
N TYR A 120 0.17 16.74 0.69
CA TYR A 120 -0.66 15.57 0.95
C TYR A 120 -0.21 14.90 2.25
N LYS A 121 -1.17 14.40 3.01
CA LYS A 121 -0.91 13.69 4.26
C LYS A 121 -1.37 12.25 4.12
N ILE A 122 -0.46 11.30 4.40
CA ILE A 122 -0.75 9.87 4.39
C ILE A 122 -0.86 9.41 5.84
N GLU A 123 -1.99 8.82 6.19
CA GLU A 123 -2.27 8.25 7.50
C GLU A 123 -2.65 6.77 7.31
N PRO A 124 -1.88 5.82 7.88
CA PRO A 124 -2.35 4.44 7.94
C PRO A 124 -3.57 4.37 8.86
N LEU A 125 -4.63 3.73 8.37
CA LEU A 125 -5.79 3.36 9.17
C LEU A 125 -5.50 1.97 9.72
N ASN A 126 -5.28 1.89 11.04
CA ASN A 126 -5.24 0.62 11.76
C ASN A 126 -6.64 0.06 11.92
#